data_AF-A0A0G4DI33-F1
#
_entry.id   AF-A0A0G4DI33-F1
#
_cell.length_a   1.000
_cell.length_b   1.000
_cell.length_c   1.000
_cell.angle_alpha   90.00
_cell.angle_beta   90.00
_cell.angle_gamma   90.00
#
_symmetry.space_group_name_H-M   'P 1'
#
loop_
_entity.id
_entity.type
_entity.pdbx_description
1 polymer ?
#
loop_
_entity_poly.entity_id
_entity_poly.type
_entity_poly.pdbx_seq_one_letter_code
_entity_poly.pdbx_strand_id
1 'polypeptide(L)' 'FGAGFDTISTALSWSVLYLVAYPEIQERLHEELKEKVGLDRVPQLTDKTNLIYLESFI' A
#
# COMPACT_ATOMS: atom_id res chain seq x y z
N PHE A 1 5.05 24.25 -7.28
CA PHE A 1 4.63 22.85 -7.12
C PHE A 1 5.89 22.00 -7.08
N GLY A 2 6.34 21.55 -5.90
CA GLY A 2 7.63 20.84 -5.78
C GLY A 2 7.81 20.16 -4.42
N ALA A 3 7.58 20.89 -3.33
CA ALA A 3 7.77 20.38 -1.97
C ALA A 3 6.95 19.12 -1.62
N GLY A 4 5.77 18.93 -2.22
CA GLY A 4 4.95 17.73 -2.00
C GLY A 4 5.38 16.52 -2.86
N PHE A 5 6.04 16.76 -3.99
CA PHE A 5 6.47 15.68 -4.88
C PHE A 5 7.70 14.97 -4.29
N ASP A 6 8.67 15.73 -3.79
CA ASP A 6 9.91 15.19 -3.22
C ASP A 6 9.66 14.35 -1.96
N THR A 7 8.72 14.78 -1.10
CA THR A 7 8.36 14.05 0.13
C THR A 7 7.57 12.78 -0.18
N ILE A 8 6.60 12.83 -1.10
CA ILE A 8 5.83 11.64 -1.52
C ILE A 8 6.74 10.63 -2.22
N SER A 9 7.64 11.08 -3.09
CA SER A 9 8.59 10.19 -3.78
C SER A 9 9.52 9.47 -2.79
N THR A 10 9.99 10.20 -1.77
CA THR A 10 10.81 9.62 -0.69
C THR A 10 10.00 8.60 0.11
N ALA A 11 8.77 8.95 0.53
CA ALA A 11 7.90 8.04 1.29
C ALA A 11 7.64 6.74 0.51
N LEU A 12 7.23 6.83 -0.75
CA LEU A 12 6.99 5.66 -1.60
C LEU A 12 8.24 4.79 -1.78
N SER A 13 9.42 5.39 -1.92
CA SER A 13 10.68 4.66 -2.04
C SER A 13 10.97 3.84 -0.78
N TRP A 14 10.76 4.43 0.41
CA TRP A 14 10.88 3.70 1.67
C TRP A 14 9.81 2.63 1.82
N SER A 15 8.55 2.91 1.49
CA SER A 15 7.48 1.91 1.53
C SER A 15 7.83 0.67 0.70
N VAL A 16 8.32 0.85 -0.54
CA VAL A 16 8.76 -0.28 -1.37
C VAL A 16 9.95 -1.01 -0.76
N LEU A 17 10.94 -0.29 -0.21
CA LEU A 17 12.08 -0.90 0.45
C LEU A 17 11.64 -1.77 1.65
N TYR A 18 10.71 -1.29 2.47
CA TYR A 18 10.15 -2.05 3.59
C TYR A 18 9.40 -3.29 3.13
N LEU A 19 8.62 -3.21 2.05
CA LEU A 19 7.93 -4.39 1.50
C LEU A 19 8.91 -5.46 1.02
N VAL A 20 10.01 -5.06 0.39
CA VAL A 20 11.06 -5.99 -0.07
C VAL A 20 11.84 -6.58 1.11
N ALA A 21 12.11 -5.79 2.15
CA ALA A 21 12.85 -6.23 3.32
C ALA A 21 12.03 -7.14 4.26
N TYR A 22 10.71 -6.95 4.30
CA TYR A 22 9.77 -7.66 5.18
C TYR A 22 8.67 -8.35 4.36
N PRO A 23 8.99 -9.48 3.70
CA PRO A 23 8.03 -10.18 2.83
C PRO A 23 6.77 -10.62 3.58
N GLU A 24 6.83 -10.85 4.90
CA GLU A 24 5.66 -11.15 5.72
C GLU A 24 4.65 -10.00 5.77
N ILE A 25 5.11 -8.74 5.71
CA ILE A 25 4.23 -7.58 5.65
C ILE A 25 3.61 -7.50 4.26
N GLN A 26 4.41 -7.72 3.20
CA GLN A 26 3.91 -7.75 1.83
C GLN A 26 2.84 -8.83 1.63
N GLU A 27 3.05 -10.03 2.18
CA GLU A 27 2.10 -11.14 2.09
C GLU A 27 0.77 -10.79 2.78
N ARG A 28 0.81 -10.26 4.00
CA ARG A 28 -0.40 -9.84 4.73
C ARG A 28 -1.17 -8.73 4.02
N LEU A 29 -0.46 -7.76 3.42
CA LEU A 29 -1.08 -6.71 2.62
C LEU A 29 -1.74 -7.29 1.36
N HIS A 30 -1.08 -8.25 0.72
CA HIS A 30 -1.63 -8.92 -0.46
C HIS A 30 -2.87 -9.76 -0.13
N GLU A 31 -2.87 -10.45 1.02
CA GLU A 31 -4.02 -11.18 1.54
C GLU A 31 -5.20 -10.23 1.83
N GLU A 32 -4.96 -9.11 2.50
CA GLU A 32 -6.00 -8.10 2.78
C GLU A 32 -6.61 -7.58 1.47
N LEU A 33 -5.77 -7.24 0.49
CA LEU A 33 -6.21 -6.82 -0.84
C LEU A 33 -7.07 -7.89 -1.52
N LYS A 34 -6.63 -9.14 -1.49
CA LYS A 34 -7.35 -10.26 -2.07
C LYS A 34 -8.70 -10.49 -1.40
N GLU A 35 -8.79 -10.35 -0.07
CA GLU A 35 -10.01 -10.55 0.70
C GLU A 35 -11.01 -9.39 0.50
N LYS A 36 -10.55 -8.14 0.52
CA LYS A 36 -11.42 -6.96 0.52
C LYS A 36 -11.75 -6.42 -0.87
N VAL A 37 -10.82 -6.54 -1.82
CA VAL A 37 -10.99 -6.01 -3.19
C VAL A 37 -11.30 -7.12 -4.19
N GLY A 38 -10.69 -8.30 -3.99
CA GLY A 38 -10.68 -9.39 -4.96
C GLY A 38 -9.58 -9.22 -6.02
N LEU A 39 -9.30 -10.29 -6.77
CA LEU A 39 -8.25 -10.28 -7.82
C LEU A 39 -8.81 -9.93 -9.22
N ASP A 40 -10.13 -9.84 -9.35
CA ASP A 40 -10.81 -9.67 -10.64
C ASP A 40 -10.86 -8.20 -11.10
N ARG A 41 -10.54 -7.26 -10.20
CA ARG A 41 -10.55 -5.82 -10.48
C ARG A 41 -9.38 -5.11 -9.82
N VAL A 42 -8.98 -3.99 -10.42
CA VAL A 42 -8.00 -3.08 -9.82
C VAL A 42 -8.60 -2.35 -8.60
N PRO A 43 -7.81 -2.10 -7.54
CA PRO A 43 -8.26 -1.36 -6.36
C PRO A 43 -8.71 0.07 -6.73
N GLN A 44 -9.79 0.51 -6.12
CA GLN A 44 -10.30 1.88 -6.26
C GLN A 44 -10.08 2.67 -4.97
N LEU A 45 -10.08 4.00 -5.07
CA LEU A 45 -9.88 4.87 -3.91
C LEU A 45 -10.99 4.69 -2.84
N THR A 46 -12.17 4.23 -3.23
CA THR A 46 -13.27 3.88 -2.31
C THR A 46 -12.97 2.64 -1.47
N ASP A 47 -12.10 1.75 -1.96
CA ASP A 47 -11.70 0.54 -1.24
C ASP A 47 -10.68 0.86 -0.12
N LYS A 48 -10.04 2.03 -0.18
CA LYS A 48 -9.02 2.51 0.77
C LYS A 48 -9.49 2.41 2.23
N THR A 49 -10.74 2.78 2.52
CA THR A 49 -11.31 2.71 3.87
C THR A 49 -11.47 1.28 4.42
N ASN A 50 -11.46 0.28 3.53
CA ASN A 50 -11.56 -1.13 3.90
C ASN A 50 -10.19 -1.82 4.01
N LEU A 51 -9.11 -1.15 3.58
CA LEU A 51 -7.74 -1.66 3.62
C LEU A 51 -7.00 -1.08 4.82
N ILE A 52 -7.46 -1.45 6.02
CA ILE A 52 -6.99 -0.87 7.29
C ILE A 52 -5.51 -1.19 7.53
N TYR A 53 -5.05 -2.37 7.13
CA TYR A 53 -3.66 -2.77 7.28
C TYR A 53 -2.75 -2.00 6.30
N LEU A 54 -3.20 -1.81 5.05
CA LEU A 54 -2.51 -0.95 4.09
C LEU A 54 -2.45 0.51 4.53
N GLU A 55 -3.54 1.06 5.06
CA GLU A 55 -3.57 2.43 5.61
C GLU A 55 -2.66 2.61 6.83
N SER A 56 -2.45 1.54 7.61
CA SER A 56 -1.57 1.59 8.78
C SER A 56 -0.08 1.51 8.42
N PHE A 57 0.23 1.03 7.20
CA PHE A 57 1.60 0.86 6.71
C PHE A 57 2.19 2.13 6.08
N ILE A 58 1.36 3.00 5.52
CA ILE A 58 1.75 4.23 4.79
C ILE A 58 1.53 5.46 5.66
#